data_AF-A0AAJ1AGX4-F1
#
_entry.id   AF-A0AAJ1AGX4-F1
#
_cell.length_a   1.000
_cell.length_b   1.000
_cell.length_c   1.000
_cell.angle_alpha   90.00
_cell.angle_beta   90.00
_cell.angle_gamma   90.00
#
_symmetry.space_group_name_H-M   'P 1'
#
loop_
_entity.id
_entity.type
_entity.pdbx_description
1 polymer ?
#
loop_
_entity_poly.entity_id
_entity_poly.type
_entity_poly.pdbx_seq_one_letter_code
_entity_poly.pdbx_strand_id
1 'polypeptide(L)' 'MKLRVDGKEYQIDIATQSERLRNATQKQRENFERSPAGYGIHWPDVDEDLSIDGLVGVRHTPPFVMTDA' A
#
# COMPACT_ATOMS: atom_id res chain seq x y z
N MET A 1 -8.05 7.12 2.87
CA MET A 1 -7.83 7.24 1.41
C MET A 1 -8.90 6.45 0.67
N LYS A 2 -9.38 6.93 -0.49
CA LYS A 2 -10.22 6.15 -1.40
C LYS A 2 -9.37 5.62 -2.55
N LEU A 3 -9.41 4.32 -2.80
CA LEU A 3 -8.70 3.65 -3.88
C LEU A 3 -9.71 2.92 -4.77
N ARG A 4 -9.55 2.97 -6.10
CA ARG A 4 -10.36 2.19 -7.03
C ARG A 4 -9.46 1.23 -7.81
N VAL A 5 -9.73 -0.07 -7.71
CA VAL A 5 -9.00 -1.15 -8.38
C VAL A 5 -10.03 -2.04 -9.07
N ASP A 6 -9.87 -2.29 -10.37
CA ASP A 6 -10.76 -3.14 -11.18
C ASP A 6 -12.26 -2.83 -11.03
N GLY A 7 -12.59 -1.53 -10.93
CA GLY A 7 -13.98 -1.06 -10.75
C GLY A 7 -14.51 -1.17 -9.33
N LYS A 8 -13.77 -1.77 -8.40
CA LYS A 8 -14.11 -1.85 -6.98
C LYS A 8 -13.49 -0.70 -6.19
N GLU A 9 -14.27 -0.10 -5.31
CA GLU A 9 -13.82 0.99 -4.43
C GLU A 9 -13.46 0.47 -3.05
N TYR A 10 -12.35 0.97 -2.52
CA TYR A 10 -11.78 0.62 -1.22
C TYR A 10 -11.61 1.90 -0.41
N GLN A 11 -12.11 1.89 0.83
CA GLN A 11 -11.79 2.90 1.82
C GLN A 11 -10.74 2.33 2.75
N ILE A 12 -9.53 2.89 2.69
CA ILE A 12 -8.37 2.40 3.44
C ILE A 12 -7.90 3.49 4.38
N ASP A 13 -7.74 3.13 5.65
CA ASP A 13 -7.04 3.97 6.61
C ASP A 13 -5.53 3.71 6.50
N ILE A 14 -4.84 4.51 5.68
CA ILE A 14 -3.40 4.39 5.44
C ILE A 14 -2.57 4.60 6.72
N ALA A 15 -3.11 5.28 7.74
CA ALA A 15 -2.44 5.39 9.03
C ALA A 15 -2.34 4.00 9.68
N THR A 16 -3.35 3.14 9.59
CA THR A 16 -3.24 1.80 10.17
C THR A 16 -2.23 0.88 9.45
N GLN A 17 -1.78 1.25 8.26
CA GLN A 17 -0.93 0.40 7.42
C GLN A 17 0.57 0.63 7.67
N SER A 18 0.96 1.82 8.14
CA SER A 18 2.36 2.18 8.34
C SER A 18 2.51 3.20 9.45
N GLU A 19 3.46 2.97 10.36
CA GLU A 19 3.78 3.92 11.43
C GLU A 19 4.24 5.29 10.89
N ARG A 20 4.97 5.31 9.77
CA ARG A 20 5.40 6.55 9.12
C ARG A 20 4.19 7.35 8.64
N LEU A 21 3.19 6.70 8.06
CA LEU A 21 1.94 7.33 7.64
C LEU A 21 1.02 7.71 8.82
N ARG A 22 1.13 7.04 9.97
CA ARG A 22 0.46 7.49 11.22
C ARG A 22 0.99 8.82 11.70
N ASN A 23 2.31 8.98 11.65
CA ASN A 23 3.01 10.16 12.14
C ASN A 23 3.05 11.29 11.09
N ALA A 24 2.72 10.99 9.84
CA ALA A 24 2.65 11.97 8.76
C ALA A 24 1.51 12.98 8.95
N THR A 25 1.80 14.25 8.60
CA THR A 25 0.79 15.30 8.51
C THR A 25 -0.22 15.01 7.40
N GLN A 26 -1.36 15.69 7.41
CA GLN A 26 -2.34 15.56 6.34
C GLN A 26 -1.75 15.92 4.97
N LYS A 27 -0.99 17.01 4.89
CA LYS A 27 -0.33 17.44 3.65
C LYS A 27 0.62 16.37 3.10
N GLN A 28 1.42 15.74 3.95
CA GLN A 28 2.32 14.66 3.54
C GLN A 28 1.54 13.44 3.06
N ARG A 29 0.44 13.08 3.73
CA ARG A 29 -0.43 11.96 3.31
C ARG A 29 -1.16 12.22 1.98
N GLU A 30 -1.44 13.48 1.67
CA GLU A 30 -2.07 13.89 0.41
C GLU A 30 -1.05 14.00 -0.73
N ASN A 31 0.24 14.18 -0.41
CA ASN A 31 1.33 14.18 -1.38
C ASN A 31 1.83 12.76 -1.65
N PHE A 32 1.10 12.03 -2.50
CA PHE A 32 1.46 10.68 -2.91
C PHE A 32 1.57 10.56 -4.42
N GLU A 33 2.40 9.62 -4.85
CA GLU A 33 2.64 9.28 -6.23
C GLU A 33 2.20 7.84 -6.48
N ARG A 34 1.53 7.60 -7.61
CA ARG A 34 1.20 6.24 -8.02
C ARG A 34 2.38 5.67 -8.78
N SER A 35 2.76 4.44 -8.47
CA SER A 35 3.76 3.73 -9.26
C SER A 35 3.33 3.69 -10.73
N PRO A 36 4.21 4.06 -11.68
CA PRO A 36 3.90 3.97 -13.11
C PRO A 36 3.54 2.56 -13.57
N ALA A 37 4.04 1.54 -12.87
CA ALA A 37 3.74 0.13 -13.14
C ALA A 37 2.39 -0.33 -12.54
N GLY A 38 1.73 0.51 -11.74
CA GLY A 38 0.40 0.23 -11.17
C GLY A 38 0.38 -0.63 -9.90
N TYR A 39 1.53 -1.07 -9.39
CA TYR A 39 1.60 -2.02 -8.27
C TYR A 39 1.67 -1.40 -6.87
N GLY A 40 1.88 -0.08 -6.75
CA GLY A 40 2.07 0.57 -5.45
C GLY A 40 1.83 2.07 -5.45
N ILE A 41 1.91 2.64 -4.25
CA ILE A 41 1.77 4.06 -3.95
C ILE A 41 2.98 4.48 -3.10
N HIS A 42 3.63 5.55 -3.52
CA HIS A 42 4.80 6.14 -2.88
C HIS A 42 4.43 7.47 -2.21
N TRP A 43 4.88 7.69 -0.98
CA TRP A 43 4.78 8.97 -0.27
C TRP A 43 6.18 9.58 -0.11
N PRO A 44 6.61 10.47 -1.01
CA PRO A 44 7.99 10.98 -1.04
C PRO A 44 8.37 11.78 0.20
N ASP A 45 7.42 12.52 0.81
CA ASP A 45 7.72 13.37 1.96
C ASP A 45 8.06 12.59 3.24
N VAL A 46 7.71 11.31 3.31
CA VAL A 46 7.96 10.42 4.46
C VAL A 46 8.70 9.14 4.08
N ASP A 47 9.16 9.04 2.84
CA ASP A 47 9.91 7.91 2.28
C ASP A 47 9.21 6.56 2.54
N GLU A 48 7.91 6.48 2.21
CA GLU A 48 7.10 5.30 2.46
C GLU A 48 6.43 4.76 1.19
N ASP A 49 6.49 3.45 1.01
CA ASP A 49 5.88 2.72 -0.11
C ASP A 49 4.89 1.67 0.39
N LEU A 50 3.68 1.66 -0.17
CA LEU A 50 2.70 0.59 0.05
C LEU A 50 2.26 -0.05 -1.27
N SER A 51 2.21 -1.38 -1.31
CA SER A 51 1.67 -2.11 -2.45
C SER A 51 0.15 -2.02 -2.50
N ILE A 52 -0.42 -1.98 -3.70
CA ILE A 52 -1.88 -2.02 -3.90
C ILE A 52 -2.46 -3.32 -3.32
N ASP A 53 -1.79 -4.44 -3.56
CA ASP A 53 -2.18 -5.76 -3.03
C ASP A 53 -2.27 -5.77 -1.51
N GLY A 54 -1.27 -5.20 -0.82
CA GLY A 54 -1.28 -5.07 0.63
C GLY A 54 -2.44 -4.21 1.12
N LEU A 55 -2.71 -3.10 0.42
CA LEU A 55 -3.79 -2.17 0.73
C LEU A 55 -5.19 -2.76 0.53
N VAL A 56 -5.40 -3.63 -0.47
CA VAL A 56 -6.69 -4.30 -0.72
C VAL A 56 -6.81 -5.65 0.00
N GLY A 57 -5.82 -6.03 0.79
CA GLY A 57 -5.82 -7.25 1.60
C GLY A 57 -5.52 -8.53 0.81
N VAL A 58 -4.93 -8.43 -0.38
CA VAL A 58 -4.43 -9.58 -1.13
C VAL A 58 -3.24 -10.14 -0.36
N ARG A 59 -3.41 -11.34 0.19
CA ARG A 59 -2.33 -12.09 0.82
C ARG A 59 -1.69 -12.98 -0.22
N HIS A 60 -0.48 -12.64 -0.61
CA HIS A 60 0.37 -13.56 -1.36
C HIS A 60 0.85 -14.64 -0.40
N THR A 61 0.27 -15.82 -0.47
CA THR A 61 0.84 -17.00 0.16
C THR A 61 2.06 -17.38 -0.66
N PRO A 62 3.30 -17.29 -0.15
CA PRO A 62 4.44 -17.81 -0.88
C PRO A 62 4.16 -19.30 -1.16
N PRO A 63 4.45 -19.82 -2.37
CA PRO A 63 4.39 -21.25 -2.60
C PRO A 63 5.30 -21.89 -1.57
N PHE A 64 4.72 -22.74 -0.72
CA PHE A 64 5.44 -23.46 0.31
C PHE A 64 6.44 -24.37 -0.42
N VAL A 65 7.71 -23.95 -0.52
CA VAL A 65 8.76 -24.80 -1.05
C VAL A 65 9.07 -25.79 0.06
N MET A 66 8.45 -26.97 -0.01
CA MET A 66 8.99 -28.14 0.69
C MET A 66 10.31 -28.46 0.00
N THR A 67 11.43 -28.01 0.55
CA THR A 67 12.71 -28.66 0.30
C THR A 67 12.65 -30.00 1.03
N ASP A 68 12.33 -31.05 0.28
CA ASP A 68 12.57 -32.42 0.73
C ASP A 68 14.08 -32.57 0.98
N ALA A 69 14.43 -32.96 2.21
CA ALA A 69 15.78 -33.28 2.66
C ALA A 69 16.00 -34.80 2.62
#